data_AF-A0A6P6TKN2-F1
#
_entry.id   AF-A0A6P6TKN2-F1
#
_cell.length_a   1.000
_cell.length_b   1.000
_cell.length_c   1.000
_cell.angle_alpha   90.00
_cell.angle_beta   90.00
_cell.angle_gamma   90.00
#
_symmetry.space_group_name_H-M   'P 1'
#
loop_
_entity.id
_entity.type
_entity.pdbx_description
1 polymer ?
#
loop_
_entity_poly.entity_id
_entity_poly.type
_entity_poly.pdbx_seq_one_letter_code
_entity_poly.pdbx_strand_id
1 'polypeptide(L)'
;MEAKISNKSLLFRLCSLLMASLFAVSASSQLNDPDWYFWFPLYACGCIVNLVNGLSKFPKMRLRIVAKFSLSLGIFLFIKPSIEDLGNGTGAGLWSLDMRERVVREKLGSGLVVASMFLNLQLPSSRHLPKGQETKVAKLTEHGMLILVGIGYGLSLLCHQKEMKF
;
A
#
# COMPACT_ATOMS: atom_id res chain seq x y z
N MET A 1 17.64 -28.87 2.77
CA MET A 1 16.21 -28.49 2.69
C MET A 1 16.10 -27.34 1.71
N GLU A 2 15.81 -27.65 0.44
CA GLU A 2 15.62 -26.61 -0.56
C GLU A 2 14.31 -25.87 -0.28
N ALA A 3 14.40 -24.56 -0.08
CA ALA A 3 13.24 -23.70 0.06
C ALA A 3 12.48 -23.74 -1.27
N LYS A 4 11.39 -24.50 -1.32
CA LYS A 4 10.44 -24.51 -2.44
C LYS A 4 9.96 -23.07 -2.65
N ILE A 5 10.54 -22.40 -3.64
CA ILE A 5 10.14 -21.06 -4.06
C ILE A 5 8.71 -21.20 -4.53
N SER A 6 7.77 -20.71 -3.71
CA SER A 6 6.40 -20.48 -4.14
C SER A 6 6.49 -19.49 -5.30
N ASN A 7 6.42 -19.99 -6.53
CA ASN A 7 6.48 -19.18 -7.74
C ASN A 7 5.20 -18.35 -7.77
N LYS A 8 5.30 -17.12 -7.27
CA LYS A 8 4.26 -16.12 -7.43
C LYS A 8 4.10 -15.85 -8.92
N SER A 9 2.87 -15.62 -9.37
CA SER A 9 2.64 -15.31 -10.79
C SER A 9 3.43 -14.07 -11.20
N LEU A 10 3.79 -14.01 -12.49
CA LEU A 10 4.44 -12.83 -13.06
C LEU A 10 3.63 -11.56 -12.79
N LEU A 11 2.31 -11.66 -12.89
CA LEU A 11 1.38 -10.57 -12.61
C LEU A 11 1.53 -10.06 -11.19
N PHE A 12 1.52 -10.94 -10.18
CA PHE A 12 1.72 -10.55 -8.80
C PHE A 12 3.04 -9.78 -8.63
N ARG A 13 4.13 -10.33 -9.19
CA ARG A 13 5.46 -9.73 -9.08
C ARG A 13 5.51 -8.35 -9.70
N LEU A 14 4.95 -8.18 -10.89
CA LEU A 14 4.85 -6.89 -11.57
C LEU A 14 4.01 -5.90 -10.76
N CYS A 15 2.81 -6.29 -10.30
CA CYS A 15 1.97 -5.44 -9.49
C CYS A 15 2.66 -5.03 -8.18
N SER A 16 3.36 -5.95 -7.51
CA SER A 16 4.17 -5.63 -6.34
C SER A 16 5.29 -4.63 -6.67
N LEU A 17 6.02 -4.81 -7.77
CA LEU A 17 7.06 -3.85 -8.16
C LEU A 17 6.49 -2.47 -8.50
N LEU A 18 5.35 -2.41 -9.17
CA LEU A 18 4.64 -1.16 -9.48
C LEU A 18 4.12 -0.45 -8.22
N MET A 19 3.62 -1.19 -7.24
CA MET A 19 3.26 -0.64 -5.93
C MET A 19 4.50 -0.14 -5.18
N ALA A 20 5.61 -0.86 -5.27
CA ALA A 20 6.86 -0.45 -4.63
C ALA A 20 7.39 0.86 -5.21
N SER A 21 7.39 1.02 -6.54
CA SER A 21 7.79 2.28 -7.17
C SER A 21 6.86 3.43 -6.81
N LEU A 22 5.54 3.19 -6.77
CA LEU A 22 4.57 4.20 -6.34
C LEU A 22 4.85 4.65 -4.90
N PHE A 23 5.05 3.72 -3.97
CA PHE A 23 5.39 4.06 -2.58
C PHE A 23 6.78 4.70 -2.44
N ALA A 24 7.75 4.35 -3.27
CA ALA A 24 9.04 5.02 -3.28
C ALA A 24 8.92 6.49 -3.69
N VAL A 25 8.13 6.77 -4.73
CA VAL A 25 7.83 8.14 -5.16
C VAL A 25 7.09 8.89 -4.05
N SER A 26 6.05 8.29 -3.44
CA SER A 26 5.34 8.89 -2.32
C SER A 26 6.25 9.15 -1.11
N ALA A 27 7.17 8.24 -0.78
CA ALA A 27 8.12 8.45 0.31
C ALA A 27 9.06 9.63 0.01
N SER A 28 9.52 9.75 -1.25
CA SER A 28 10.41 10.83 -1.66
C SER A 28 9.75 12.21 -1.57
N SER A 29 8.47 12.33 -1.96
CA SER A 29 7.75 13.61 -1.90
C SER A 29 7.50 14.05 -0.46
N GLN A 30 7.39 13.11 0.47
CA GLN A 30 7.11 13.38 1.89
C GLN A 30 8.29 13.98 2.64
N LEU A 31 9.52 13.90 2.13
CA LEU A 31 10.71 14.45 2.80
C LEU A 31 10.67 15.98 2.97
N ASN A 32 9.85 16.66 2.16
CA ASN A 32 9.68 18.11 2.24
C ASN A 32 8.51 18.54 3.14
N ASP A 33 7.74 17.59 3.67
CA ASP A 33 6.57 17.88 4.48
C ASP A 33 6.93 18.04 5.97
N PRO A 34 6.25 18.93 6.73
CA PRO A 34 6.53 19.14 8.15
C PRO A 34 6.29 17.88 9.00
N ASP A 35 5.40 16.99 8.55
CA ASP A 35 5.04 15.74 9.22
C ASP A 35 5.69 14.49 8.59
N TRP A 36 6.80 14.67 7.86
CA TRP A 36 7.48 13.61 7.11
C TRP A 36 7.77 12.36 7.95
N TYR A 37 8.05 12.54 9.24
CA TYR A 37 8.46 11.48 10.17
C TYR A 37 7.39 10.39 10.39
N PHE A 38 6.12 10.65 10.09
CA PHE A 38 5.06 9.63 10.12
C PHE A 38 4.86 8.99 8.75
N TRP A 39 4.81 9.81 7.70
CA TRP A 39 4.48 9.38 6.35
C TRP A 39 5.63 8.67 5.64
N PHE A 40 6.85 9.15 5.82
CA PHE A 40 8.03 8.55 5.22
C PHE A 40 8.23 7.10 5.69
N PRO A 41 8.23 6.76 7.00
CA PRO A 41 8.34 5.37 7.43
C PRO A 41 7.20 4.49 6.90
N LEU A 42 5.97 5.02 6.83
CA LEU A 42 4.83 4.27 6.29
C LEU A 42 5.07 3.86 4.84
N TYR A 43 5.38 4.82 3.97
CA TYR A 43 5.61 4.56 2.54
C TYR A 43 6.90 3.78 2.30
N ALA A 44 7.96 4.05 3.06
CA ALA A 44 9.21 3.30 2.96
C ALA A 44 9.03 1.82 3.33
N CYS A 45 8.34 1.52 4.44
CA CYS A 45 8.03 0.13 4.81
C CYS A 45 7.12 -0.54 3.77
N GLY A 46 6.10 0.16 3.27
CA GLY A 46 5.24 -0.34 2.20
C GLY A 46 6.02 -0.66 0.91
N CYS A 47 6.96 0.21 0.54
CA CYS A 47 7.88 0.01 -0.58
C CYS A 47 8.74 -1.24 -0.38
N ILE A 48 9.42 -1.36 0.76
CA ILE A 48 10.28 -2.52 1.07
C ILE A 48 9.48 -3.83 0.98
N VAL A 49 8.29 -3.86 1.59
CA VAL A 49 7.45 -5.07 1.58
C VAL A 49 7.11 -5.51 0.15
N ASN A 50 6.67 -4.56 -0.68
CA ASN A 50 6.30 -4.83 -2.06
C ASN A 50 7.50 -5.17 -2.96
N LEU A 51 8.62 -4.46 -2.82
CA LEU A 51 9.86 -4.70 -3.56
C LEU A 51 10.38 -6.12 -3.29
N VAL A 52 10.50 -6.46 -2.02
CA VAL A 52 10.94 -7.78 -1.58
C VAL A 52 9.99 -8.87 -2.08
N ASN A 53 8.68 -8.63 -2.02
CA ASN A 53 7.68 -9.58 -2.48
C ASN A 53 7.66 -9.76 -4.00
N GLY A 54 8.03 -8.76 -4.79
CA GLY A 54 8.19 -8.86 -6.25
C GLY A 54 9.50 -9.53 -6.67
N LEU A 55 10.58 -9.32 -5.89
CA LEU A 55 11.90 -9.89 -6.16
C LEU A 55 12.09 -11.31 -5.59
N SER A 56 11.25 -11.75 -4.65
CA SER A 56 11.28 -13.10 -4.04
C SER A 56 12.58 -13.49 -3.30
N LYS A 57 13.38 -12.51 -2.85
CA LYS A 57 14.76 -12.75 -2.36
C LYS A 57 14.96 -12.86 -0.83
N PHE A 58 13.97 -12.57 0.02
CA PHE A 58 14.20 -12.41 1.47
C PHE A 58 13.40 -13.35 2.40
N PRO A 59 13.87 -13.55 3.65
CA PRO A 59 13.17 -14.36 4.65
C PRO A 59 11.78 -13.79 4.99
N LYS A 60 10.76 -14.62 4.71
CA LYS A 60 9.33 -14.27 4.86
C LYS A 60 8.94 -13.81 6.26
N MET A 61 9.63 -14.26 7.31
CA MET A 61 9.31 -13.93 8.71
C MET A 61 9.51 -12.44 9.02
N ARG A 62 10.69 -11.89 8.71
CA ARG A 62 11.01 -10.47 8.95
C ARG A 62 10.11 -9.56 8.13
N LEU A 63 9.85 -9.94 6.88
CA LEU A 63 8.94 -9.20 5.99
C LEU A 63 7.53 -9.11 6.55
N ARG A 64 7.03 -10.19 7.16
CA ARG A 64 5.70 -10.22 7.77
C ARG A 64 5.60 -9.29 8.99
N ILE A 65 6.68 -9.16 9.76
CA ILE A 65 6.75 -8.20 10.87
C ILE A 65 6.69 -6.77 10.34
N VAL A 66 7.49 -6.44 9.33
CA VAL A 66 7.48 -5.12 8.70
C VAL A 66 6.11 -4.81 8.09
N ALA A 67 5.48 -5.79 7.43
CA ALA A 67 4.14 -5.62 6.87
C ALA A 67 3.07 -5.41 7.95
N LYS A 68 3.14 -6.11 9.09
CA LYS A 68 2.24 -5.88 10.23
C LYS A 68 2.44 -4.52 10.88
N PHE A 69 3.71 -4.11 11.05
CA PHE A 69 4.05 -2.79 11.56
C PHE A 69 3.51 -1.69 10.62
N SER A 70 3.79 -1.81 9.33
CA SER A 70 3.29 -0.89 8.30
C SER A 70 1.76 -0.87 8.21
N LEU A 71 1.09 -2.02 8.39
CA LEU A 71 -0.36 -2.10 8.45
C LEU A 71 -0.91 -1.35 9.67
N SER A 72 -0.32 -1.57 10.85
CA SER A 72 -0.72 -0.88 12.08
C SER A 72 -0.51 0.63 11.98
N LEU A 73 0.65 1.04 11.47
CA LEU A 73 0.97 2.45 11.24
C LEU A 73 0.02 3.06 10.19
N GLY A 74 -0.28 2.34 9.13
CA GLY A 74 -1.20 2.78 8.08
C GLY A 74 -2.62 2.97 8.60
N ILE A 75 -3.12 2.05 9.43
CA ILE A 75 -4.44 2.19 10.07
C ILE A 75 -4.45 3.40 11.00
N PHE A 76 -3.41 3.59 11.80
CA PHE A 76 -3.27 4.75 12.67
C PHE A 76 -3.31 6.07 11.87
N LEU A 77 -2.54 6.15 10.78
CA LEU A 77 -2.48 7.31 9.90
C LEU A 77 -3.70 7.47 8.97
N PHE A 78 -4.54 6.46 8.86
CA PHE A 78 -5.84 6.58 8.19
C PHE A 78 -6.88 7.22 9.12
N ILE A 79 -6.82 6.90 10.41
CA ILE A 79 -7.74 7.43 11.43
C ILE A 79 -7.35 8.88 11.80
N LYS A 80 -6.05 9.16 11.99
CA LYS A 80 -5.55 10.50 12.37
C LYS A 80 -6.17 11.67 11.57
N PRO A 81 -6.07 11.72 10.23
CA PRO A 81 -6.61 12.82 9.42
C PRO A 81 -8.14 12.90 9.50
N SER A 82 -8.83 11.79 9.78
CA SER A 82 -10.29 11.78 9.98
C SER A 82 -10.70 12.49 11.28
N ILE A 83 -9.87 12.42 12.32
CA ILE A 83 -10.10 13.13 13.59
C ILE A 83 -9.83 14.63 13.42
N GLU A 84 -8.77 14.99 12.69
CA GLU A 84 -8.42 16.39 12.40
C GLU A 84 -9.52 17.09 11.58
N ASP A 85 -10.08 16.41 10.57
CA ASP A 85 -11.19 16.92 9.75
C ASP A 85 -12.49 17.12 10.56
N LEU A 86 -12.77 16.22 11.51
CA LEU A 86 -13.90 16.34 12.42
C LEU A 86 -13.72 17.51 13.40
N GLY A 87 -12.52 17.69 13.93
CA GLY A 87 -12.19 18.78 14.86
C GLY A 87 -12.23 20.17 14.22
N ASN A 88 -11.91 20.27 12.93
CA ASN A 88 -11.94 21.53 12.18
C ASN A 88 -13.34 21.88 11.61
N GLY A 89 -14.37 21.08 11.91
CA GLY A 89 -15.78 21.40 11.62
C GLY A 89 -16.13 21.48 10.14
N THR A 90 -15.25 21.04 9.23
CA THR A 90 -15.43 21.22 7.78
C THR A 90 -16.27 20.09 7.17
N GLY A 91 -16.30 18.90 7.77
CA GLY A 91 -17.13 17.76 7.33
C GLY A 91 -16.88 17.28 5.90
N ALA A 92 -15.92 17.88 5.20
CA ALA A 92 -15.61 17.61 3.81
C ALA A 92 -14.75 16.35 3.67
N GLY A 93 -13.76 16.11 4.54
CA GLY A 93 -12.77 15.03 4.37
C GLY A 93 -13.28 13.60 4.54
N LEU A 94 -14.51 13.38 5.05
CA LEU A 94 -15.10 12.03 5.13
C LEU A 94 -15.61 11.52 3.78
N TRP A 95 -16.16 12.39 2.93
CA TRP A 95 -16.78 12.06 1.64
C TRP A 95 -16.22 12.84 0.43
N SER A 96 -15.45 13.91 0.67
CA SER A 96 -14.76 14.66 -0.37
C SER A 96 -13.61 13.81 -0.94
N LEU A 97 -13.57 13.75 -2.27
CA LEU A 97 -12.46 13.19 -3.04
C LEU A 97 -11.63 14.32 -3.67
N ASP A 98 -11.71 15.54 -3.12
CA ASP A 98 -10.88 16.63 -3.62
C ASP A 98 -9.43 16.44 -3.19
N MET A 99 -8.61 15.98 -4.14
CA MET A 99 -7.18 15.78 -3.97
C MET A 99 -6.40 17.07 -3.69
N ARG A 100 -7.01 18.26 -3.81
CA ARG A 100 -6.41 19.51 -3.33
C ARG A 100 -6.28 19.52 -1.81
N GLU A 101 -7.21 18.90 -1.11
CA GLU A 101 -7.18 18.79 0.34
C GLU A 101 -6.11 17.80 0.80
N ARG A 102 -5.27 18.26 1.71
CA ARG A 102 -4.18 17.46 2.28
C ARG A 102 -4.72 16.19 2.95
N VAL A 103 -5.81 16.32 3.71
CA VAL A 103 -6.49 15.25 4.45
C VAL A 103 -6.92 14.10 3.53
N VAL A 104 -7.48 14.43 2.36
CA VAL A 104 -7.95 13.44 1.38
C VAL A 104 -6.76 12.66 0.80
N ARG A 105 -5.66 13.34 0.43
CA ARG A 105 -4.44 12.68 -0.07
C ARG A 105 -3.82 11.76 0.96
N GLU A 106 -3.73 12.22 2.20
CA GLU A 106 -3.17 11.46 3.32
C GLU A 106 -4.00 10.20 3.64
N LYS A 107 -5.33 10.32 3.62
CA LYS A 107 -6.26 9.20 3.80
C LYS A 107 -6.21 8.19 2.66
N LEU A 108 -6.15 8.67 1.40
CA LEU A 108 -6.04 7.79 0.24
C LEU A 108 -4.68 7.10 0.18
N GLY A 109 -3.59 7.81 0.47
CA GLY A 109 -2.24 7.26 0.49
C GLY A 109 -2.04 6.20 1.58
N SER A 110 -2.47 6.49 2.81
CA SER A 110 -2.45 5.51 3.92
C SER A 110 -3.37 4.32 3.64
N GLY A 111 -4.57 4.55 3.10
CA GLY A 111 -5.50 3.50 2.68
C GLY A 111 -4.89 2.57 1.64
N LEU A 112 -4.16 3.11 0.66
CA LEU A 112 -3.46 2.34 -0.36
C LEU A 112 -2.37 1.43 0.26
N VAL A 113 -1.61 1.95 1.23
CA VAL A 113 -0.61 1.16 1.98
C VAL A 113 -1.29 0.05 2.79
N VAL A 114 -2.37 0.37 3.52
CA VAL A 114 -3.13 -0.60 4.32
C VAL A 114 -3.65 -1.74 3.44
N ALA A 115 -4.31 -1.43 2.32
CA ALA A 115 -4.82 -2.42 1.39
C ALA A 115 -3.68 -3.28 0.79
N SER A 116 -2.56 -2.66 0.42
CA SER A 116 -1.37 -3.37 -0.08
C SER A 116 -0.81 -4.33 0.95
N MET A 117 -0.63 -3.89 2.20
CA MET A 117 -0.08 -4.71 3.28
C MET A 117 -1.03 -5.86 3.65
N PHE A 118 -2.34 -5.59 3.66
CA PHE A 118 -3.37 -6.61 3.91
C PHE A 118 -3.30 -7.74 2.88
N LEU A 119 -3.25 -7.41 1.59
CA LEU A 119 -3.09 -8.40 0.51
C LEU A 119 -1.76 -9.16 0.63
N ASN A 120 -0.66 -8.46 0.90
CA ASN A 120 0.65 -9.09 1.09
C ASN A 120 0.69 -10.04 2.31
N LEU A 121 -0.09 -9.79 3.36
CA LEU A 121 -0.19 -10.64 4.56
C LEU A 121 -1.07 -11.88 4.37
N GLN A 122 -2.07 -11.79 3.48
CA GLN A 122 -2.97 -12.90 3.11
C GLN A 122 -2.29 -13.98 2.27
N LEU A 123 -1.14 -13.68 1.65
CA LEU A 123 -0.36 -14.70 0.95
C LEU A 123 -0.01 -15.85 1.90
N PRO A 124 -0.42 -17.09 1.56
CA PRO A 124 -0.21 -18.22 2.44
C PRO A 124 1.28 -18.47 2.64
N SER A 125 1.69 -18.60 3.90
CA SER A 125 3.06 -18.99 4.26
C SER A 125 3.21 -20.51 4.21
N SER A 126 2.87 -21.15 3.08
CA SER A 126 3.10 -22.56 2.71
C SER A 126 2.77 -23.67 3.74
N ARG A 127 2.23 -23.36 4.93
CA ARG A 127 2.23 -24.26 6.09
C ARG A 127 0.86 -24.55 6.68
N HIS A 128 -0.25 -24.01 6.16
CA HIS A 128 -1.52 -24.12 6.90
C HIS A 128 -2.83 -24.14 6.11
N LEU A 129 -2.84 -24.07 4.77
CA LEU A 129 -4.09 -24.12 4.00
C LEU A 129 -4.16 -25.36 3.09
N PRO A 130 -5.35 -25.96 2.92
CA PRO A 130 -5.56 -26.98 1.90
C PRO A 130 -5.31 -26.39 0.49
N LYS A 131 -4.63 -27.15 -0.38
CA LYS A 131 -4.18 -26.75 -1.74
C LYS A 131 -5.21 -25.98 -2.57
N GLY A 132 -6.49 -26.35 -2.47
CA GLY A 132 -7.58 -25.70 -3.21
C GLY A 132 -7.90 -24.27 -2.71
N GLN A 133 -7.75 -24.02 -1.41
CA GLN A 133 -8.00 -22.71 -0.81
C GLN A 133 -6.81 -21.78 -1.01
N GLU A 134 -5.56 -22.28 -1.00
CA GLU A 134 -4.36 -21.51 -1.32
C GLU A 134 -4.44 -20.88 -2.72
N THR A 135 -4.93 -21.64 -3.69
CA THR A 135 -5.06 -21.19 -5.08
C THR A 135 -6.11 -20.08 -5.22
N LYS A 136 -7.24 -20.18 -4.51
CA LYS A 136 -8.28 -19.13 -4.49
C LYS A 136 -7.76 -17.84 -3.86
N VAL A 137 -7.09 -17.94 -2.71
CA VAL A 137 -6.51 -16.78 -2.00
C VAL A 137 -5.41 -16.11 -2.83
N ALA A 138 -4.55 -16.88 -3.50
CA ALA A 138 -3.53 -16.35 -4.39
C ALA A 138 -4.14 -15.58 -5.56
N LYS A 139 -5.15 -16.15 -6.25
CA LYS A 139 -5.86 -15.46 -7.33
C LYS A 139 -6.56 -14.19 -6.85
N LEU A 140 -7.22 -14.23 -5.70
CA LEU A 140 -7.86 -13.05 -5.12
C LEU A 140 -6.85 -11.94 -4.80
N THR A 141 -5.70 -12.33 -4.25
CA THR A 141 -4.61 -11.40 -3.94
C THR A 141 -4.03 -10.78 -5.21
N GLU A 142 -3.85 -11.57 -6.27
CA GLU A 142 -3.39 -11.09 -7.57
C GLU A 142 -4.33 -10.05 -8.19
N HIS A 143 -5.63 -10.34 -8.22
CA HIS A 143 -6.63 -9.40 -8.70
C HIS A 143 -6.69 -8.15 -7.82
N GLY A 144 -6.65 -8.32 -6.49
CA GLY A 144 -6.63 -7.22 -5.54
C GLY A 144 -5.42 -6.30 -5.75
N MET A 145 -4.23 -6.87 -5.96
CA MET A 145 -3.02 -6.11 -6.24
C MET A 145 -3.11 -5.37 -7.59
N LEU A 146 -3.67 -6.00 -8.63
CA LEU A 146 -3.89 -5.35 -9.92
C LEU A 146 -4.83 -4.15 -9.81
N ILE A 147 -5.98 -4.33 -9.14
CA ILE A 147 -6.94 -3.25 -8.88
C ILE A 147 -6.27 -2.12 -8.10
N LEU A 148 -5.47 -2.46 -7.09
CA LEU A 148 -4.78 -1.49 -6.26
C LEU A 148 -3.77 -0.66 -7.05
N VAL A 149 -3.01 -1.28 -7.96
CA VAL A 149 -2.11 -0.59 -8.89
C VAL A 149 -2.92 0.33 -9.81
N GLY A 150 -4.01 -0.16 -10.39
CA GLY A 150 -4.88 0.64 -11.25
C GLY A 150 -5.42 1.89 -10.55
N ILE A 151 -5.89 1.73 -9.31
CA ILE A 151 -6.34 2.86 -8.47
C ILE A 151 -5.17 3.80 -8.16
N GLY A 152 -4.04 3.30 -7.67
CA GLY A 152 -2.89 4.12 -7.27
C GLY A 152 -2.34 4.98 -8.42
N TYR A 153 -2.09 4.37 -9.58
CA TYR A 153 -1.60 5.09 -10.76
C TYR A 153 -2.69 5.95 -11.41
N GLY A 154 -3.94 5.48 -11.45
CA GLY A 154 -5.07 6.26 -11.97
C GLY A 154 -5.27 7.56 -11.19
N LEU A 155 -5.23 7.50 -9.85
CA LEU A 155 -5.29 8.68 -8.99
C LEU A 155 -4.09 9.60 -9.20
N SER A 156 -2.89 9.04 -9.36
CA SER A 156 -1.66 9.82 -9.61
C SER A 156 -1.74 10.60 -10.93
N LEU A 157 -2.26 9.98 -11.99
CA LEU A 157 -2.43 10.61 -13.30
C LEU A 157 -3.53 11.68 -13.29
N LEU A 158 -4.67 11.42 -12.63
CA LEU A 158 -5.75 12.40 -12.48
C LEU A 158 -5.29 13.64 -11.73
N CYS A 159 -4.47 13.45 -10.69
CA CYS A 159 -3.91 14.56 -9.92
C CYS A 159 -2.94 15.39 -10.75
N HIS A 160 -2.04 14.73 -11.51
CA HIS A 160 -1.11 15.40 -12.40
C HIS A 160 -1.82 16.19 -13.51
N GLN A 161 -2.91 15.66 -14.08
CA GLN A 161 -3.66 16.35 -15.12
C GLN A 161 -4.42 17.58 -14.60
N LYS A 162 -4.84 17.59 -13.32
CA LYS A 162 -5.52 18.72 -12.70
C LYS A 162 -4.59 19.87 -12.34
N GLU A 163 -3.30 19.61 -12.08
CA GLU A 163 -2.30 20.69 -11.92
C GLU A 163 -1.96 21.39 -13.25
N MET A 164 -2.11 20.72 -14.39
CA MET A 164 -1.75 21.28 -15.70
C MET A 164 -2.88 22.05 -16.39
N LYS A 165 -4.04 22.20 -15.74
CA LYS A 165 -5.13 23.07 -16.21
C LYS A 165 -5.10 24.39 -15.42
N PHE A 166 -4.23 25.29 -15.87
CA PHE A 166 -4.25 26.71 -15.55
C PHE A 166 -4.58 27.50 -16.81
#